data_AF-A0A502HKJ2-F1
#
_entry.id   AF-A0A502HKJ2-F1
#
_cell.length_a   1.000
_cell.length_b   1.000
_cell.length_c   1.000
_cell.angle_alpha   90.00
_cell.angle_beta   90.00
_cell.angle_gamma   90.00
#
_symmetry.space_group_name_H-M   'P 1'
#
loop_
_entity.id
_entity.type
_entity.pdbx_description
1 polymer ?
#
loop_
_entity_poly.entity_id
_entity_poly.type
_entity_poly.pdbx_seq_one_letter_code
_entity_poly.pdbx_strand_id
1 'polypeptide(L)' 'MRTFDLIRDAVLPDFRDRVAEYLVQYETVLMSETTSDPELTRATAHQLRGYLRGLNTTRVLGMADWEELDRRVVNTWL' A
#
# COMPACT_ATOMS: atom_id res chain seq x y z
N MET A 1 9.59 -2.77 -10.73
CA MET A 1 9.44 -2.03 -9.47
C MET A 1 8.25 -2.64 -8.73
N ARG A 2 8.39 -3.04 -7.46
CA ARG A 2 7.28 -3.66 -6.70
C ARG A 2 6.31 -2.56 -6.26
N THR A 3 5.02 -2.87 -6.09
CA THR A 3 3.98 -1.90 -5.67
C THR A 3 4.40 -1.12 -4.42
N PHE A 4 5.04 -1.77 -3.45
CA PHE A 4 5.52 -1.14 -2.22
C PHE A 4 6.65 -0.13 -2.42
N ASP A 5 7.54 -0.34 -3.40
CA ASP A 5 8.60 0.62 -3.72
C ASP A 5 8.01 1.93 -4.27
N LEU A 6 6.95 1.81 -5.09
CA LEU A 6 6.24 2.96 -5.65
C LEU A 6 5.51 3.75 -4.55
N ILE A 7 4.92 3.06 -3.57
CA ILE A 7 4.30 3.73 -2.42
C ILE A 7 5.35 4.53 -1.65
N ARG A 8 6.53 3.95 -1.38
CA ARG A 8 7.61 4.62 -0.64
C ARG A 8 8.15 5.84 -1.40
N ASP A 9 8.25 5.76 -2.71
CA ASP A 9 8.74 6.87 -3.54
C ASP A 9 7.76 8.05 -3.58
N ALA A 10 6.46 7.76 -3.68
CA ALA A 10 5.41 8.77 -3.75
C ALA A 10 5.11 9.50 -2.42
N VAL A 11 5.58 8.94 -1.30
CA VAL A 11 5.40 9.53 0.03
C VAL A 11 6.43 10.64 0.27
N LEU A 12 5.97 11.73 0.90
CA LEU A 12 6.83 12.86 1.30
C LEU A 12 8.03 12.39 2.15
N PRO A 13 9.25 12.93 1.93
CA PRO A 13 10.47 12.48 2.60
C PRO A 13 10.37 12.34 4.12
N ASP A 14 9.81 13.34 4.80
CA ASP A 14 9.64 13.37 6.26
C ASP A 14 8.79 12.22 6.83
N PHE A 15 7.99 11.56 6.00
CA PHE A 15 7.10 10.47 6.42
C PHE A 15 7.56 9.09 5.93
N ARG A 16 8.61 9.02 5.09
CA ARG A 16 9.01 7.78 4.41
C ARG A 16 9.39 6.67 5.38
N ASP A 17 10.23 6.94 6.37
CA ASP A 17 10.63 5.92 7.37
C ASP A 17 9.43 5.34 8.11
N ARG A 18 8.57 6.23 8.65
CA ARG A 18 7.36 5.80 9.35
C ARG A 18 6.44 4.98 8.44
N VAL A 19 6.18 5.44 7.23
CA VAL A 19 5.34 4.70 6.27
C VAL A 19 5.98 3.37 5.92
N ALA A 20 7.31 3.31 5.72
CA ALA A 20 8.02 2.08 5.42
C ALA A 20 7.85 1.03 6.53
N GLU A 21 7.95 1.43 7.80
CA GLU A 21 7.71 0.52 8.94
C GLU A 21 6.28 -0.05 8.94
N TYR A 22 5.27 0.77 8.65
CA TYR A 22 3.89 0.29 8.52
C TYR A 22 3.69 -0.61 7.29
N LEU A 23 4.33 -0.30 6.16
CA LEU A 23 4.21 -1.07 4.92
C LEU A 23 4.71 -2.51 5.06
N VAL A 24 5.68 -2.78 5.93
CA VAL A 24 6.19 -4.14 6.20
C VAL A 24 5.05 -5.09 6.60
N GLN A 25 4.06 -4.62 7.35
CA GLN A 25 2.93 -5.45 7.81
C GLN A 25 2.06 -5.90 6.64
N TYR A 26 1.79 -5.00 5.69
CA TYR A 26 1.04 -5.32 4.47
C TYR A 26 1.86 -6.18 3.51
N GLU A 27 3.14 -5.83 3.32
CA GLU A 27 4.05 -6.54 2.42
C GLU A 27 4.23 -7.99 2.84
N THR A 28 4.37 -8.23 4.15
CA THR A 28 4.49 -9.58 4.70
C THR A 28 3.30 -10.45 4.32
N VAL A 29 2.07 -9.94 4.38
CA VAL A 29 0.87 -10.74 4.04
C VAL A 29 0.65 -10.82 2.53
N LEU A 30 0.75 -9.69 1.82
CA LEU A 30 0.43 -9.60 0.39
C LEU A 30 1.49 -10.22 -0.52
N MET A 31 2.74 -10.33 -0.05
CA MET A 31 3.85 -10.97 -0.78
C MET A 31 4.25 -12.33 -0.18
N SER A 32 3.55 -12.82 0.85
CA SER A 32 3.80 -14.16 1.37
C SER A 32 3.40 -15.22 0.34
N GLU A 33 4.39 -15.96 -0.16
CA GLU A 33 4.16 -17.14 -1.01
C GLU A 33 3.42 -18.26 -0.26
N THR A 34 3.41 -18.20 1.08
CA THR A 34 2.80 -19.20 1.97
C THR A 34 1.38 -18.82 2.41
N THR A 35 0.90 -17.62 2.11
CA THR A 35 -0.46 -17.20 2.48
C THR A 35 -1.47 -17.81 1.49
N SER A 36 -1.88 -19.05 1.77
CA SER A 36 -2.92 -19.75 1.01
C SER A 36 -4.34 -19.23 1.29
N ASP A 37 -4.49 -18.18 2.10
CA ASP A 37 -5.80 -17.64 2.49
C ASP A 37 -6.18 -16.43 1.61
N PRO A 38 -7.08 -16.64 0.63
CA PRO A 38 -7.49 -15.57 -0.28
C PRO A 38 -8.32 -14.49 0.44
N GLU A 39 -9.03 -14.83 1.52
CA GLU A 39 -9.82 -13.87 2.27
C GLU A 39 -8.93 -12.90 3.06
N LEU A 40 -7.86 -13.42 3.68
CA LEU A 40 -6.84 -12.62 4.34
C LEU A 40 -6.16 -11.67 3.35
N THR A 41 -5.75 -12.18 2.19
CA THR A 41 -5.14 -11.37 1.12
C THR A 41 -6.07 -10.23 0.71
N ARG A 42 -7.35 -10.54 0.45
CA ARG A 42 -8.37 -9.55 0.06
C ARG A 42 -8.60 -8.51 1.17
N ALA A 43 -8.72 -8.96 2.42
CA ALA A 43 -8.92 -8.07 3.57
C ALA A 43 -7.72 -7.11 3.76
N THR A 44 -6.50 -7.63 3.68
CA THR A 44 -5.28 -6.82 3.76
C THR A 44 -5.16 -5.84 2.61
N ALA A 45 -5.53 -6.23 1.38
CA ALA A 45 -5.53 -5.32 0.23
C ALA A 45 -6.52 -4.15 0.42
N HIS A 46 -7.73 -4.41 0.93
CA HIS A 46 -8.67 -3.35 1.28
C HIS A 46 -8.14 -2.43 2.39
N GLN A 47 -7.46 -2.99 3.40
CA GLN A 47 -6.84 -2.20 4.47
C GLN A 47 -5.74 -1.29 3.93
N LEU A 48 -4.89 -1.78 3.02
CA LEU A 48 -3.86 -1.00 2.35
C LEU A 48 -4.47 0.17 1.57
N ARG A 49 -5.56 -0.05 0.81
CA ARG A 49 -6.28 1.04 0.11
C ARG A 49 -6.79 2.10 1.09
N GLY A 50 -7.35 1.69 2.21
CA GLY A 50 -7.78 2.59 3.27
C GLY A 50 -6.63 3.43 3.83
N TYR A 51 -5.47 2.82 4.03
CA TYR A 51 -4.27 3.50 4.48
C TYR A 51 -3.74 4.52 3.46
N LEU A 52 -3.64 4.13 2.18
CA LEU A 52 -3.23 5.04 1.09
C LEU A 52 -4.17 6.24 0.97
N ARG A 53 -5.48 6.02 1.11
CA ARG A 53 -6.46 7.11 1.16
C ARG A 53 -6.23 8.02 2.36
N GLY A 54 -5.90 7.47 3.52
CA GLY A 54 -5.51 8.23 4.70
C GLY A 54 -4.31 9.13 4.43
N LEU A 55 -3.24 8.59 3.85
CA LEU A 55 -2.05 9.36 3.46
C LEU A 55 -2.38 10.49 2.47
N ASN A 56 -3.29 10.25 1.53
CA ASN A 56 -3.74 11.28 0.61
C ASN A 56 -4.51 12.41 1.33
N THR A 57 -5.46 12.05 2.21
CA THR A 57 -6.24 13.05 2.96
C THR A 57 -5.38 13.91 3.89
N THR A 58 -4.30 13.36 4.45
CA THR A 58 -3.32 14.08 5.26
C THR A 58 -2.24 14.77 4.43
N ARG A 59 -2.32 14.71 3.09
CA ARG A 59 -1.38 15.30 2.12
C ARG A 59 0.05 14.77 2.22
N VAL A 60 0.22 13.57 2.77
CA VAL A 60 1.49 12.82 2.77
C VAL A 60 1.74 12.13 1.41
N LEU A 61 0.66 11.87 0.66
CA LEU A 61 0.66 11.29 -0.67
C LEU A 61 -0.11 12.20 -1.65
N GLY A 62 0.48 12.46 -2.83
CA GLY A 62 -0.17 13.22 -3.89
C GLY A 62 -1.44 12.55 -4.41
N MET A 63 -2.38 13.33 -4.95
CA MET A 63 -3.63 12.79 -5.49
C MET A 63 -3.40 11.88 -6.70
N ALA A 64 -2.53 12.30 -7.62
CA ALA A 64 -2.20 11.49 -8.81
C ALA A 64 -1.50 10.18 -8.43
N ASP A 65 -0.57 10.22 -7.47
CA ASP A 65 0.07 9.01 -6.95
C ASP A 65 -0.93 8.09 -6.27
N TRP A 66 -1.85 8.64 -5.48
CA TRP A 66 -2.92 7.86 -4.83
C TRP A 66 -3.79 7.14 -5.87
N GLU A 67 -4.24 7.79 -6.93
CA GLU A 67 -5.10 7.17 -7.95
C GLU A 67 -4.39 6.04 -8.71
N GLU A 68 -3.10 6.20 -9.01
CA GLU A 68 -2.28 5.17 -9.64
C GLU A 68 -2.04 3.99 -8.69
N LEU A 69 -1.65 4.27 -7.44
CA LEU A 69 -1.40 3.23 -6.44
C LEU A 69 -2.68 2.45 -6.10
N ASP A 70 -3.82 3.13 -5.98
CA ASP A 70 -5.12 2.48 -5.74
C ASP A 70 -5.48 1.52 -6.87
N ARG A 71 -5.33 1.95 -8.14
CA ARG A 71 -5.54 1.08 -9.31
C ARG A 71 -4.62 -0.13 -9.30
N ARG A 72 -3.35 0.04 -8.93
CA ARG A 72 -2.39 -1.08 -8.86
C ARG A 72 -2.74 -2.08 -7.77
N VAL A 73 -3.13 -1.60 -6.59
CA VAL A 73 -3.57 -2.47 -5.48
C VAL A 73 -4.78 -3.28 -5.89
N VAL A 74 -5.77 -2.65 -6.56
CA VAL A 74 -6.93 -3.36 -7.11
C VAL A 74 -6.48 -4.42 -8.12
N ASN A 75 -5.82 -4.02 -9.21
CA ASN A 75 -5.45 -4.95 -10.28
C ASN A 75 -4.55 -6.12 -9.84
N THR A 76 -3.82 -5.98 -8.74
CA THR A 76 -2.90 -7.02 -8.24
C THR A 76 -3.59 -7.98 -7.27
N TRP A 77 -4.51 -7.50 -6.42
CA TRP A 77 -5.00 -8.27 -5.27
C TRP A 77 -6.53 -8.28 -5.09
N LEU A 78 -7.32 -7.55 -5.89
CA LEU A 78 -8.79 -7.47 -5.79
C LEU A 78 -9.46 -7.70 -7.15
#